data_AF-A0A1G5QXY4-F1
#
_entry.id   AF-A0A1G5QXY4-F1
#
_cell.length_a   1.000
_cell.length_b   1.000
_cell.length_c   1.000
_cell.angle_alpha   90.00
_cell.angle_beta   90.00
_cell.angle_gamma   90.00
#
_symmetry.space_group_name_H-M   'P 1'
#
loop_
_entity.id
_entity.type
_entity.pdbx_description
1 polymer ?
#
loop_
_entity_poly.entity_id
_entity_poly.type
_entity_poly.pdbx_seq_one_letter_code
_entity_poly.pdbx_strand_id
1 'polypeptide(L)'
;MKKIYKTAALAALAAAALSFSAYAAKPVDSSGVPFGNGYPSGPHFNLNILAKNADFTCPEASYDELGEQVYGNVIYIPREQGSDPISILMESGSKGPKGATDTAELQVTDWCTESFPNATNDQGDGASLRLPANSNGYAVYARVTGKPSEDGSTSASMSSELSYVEDESGNDLVMLGMVDKDGVSTFSSDGETLTRTSDDGKGKGVKKATDISGLFEWSGEVCYVQADTDAYCLDDAGSNVCTTLETCCIDSDGDGAYDRCDLASDVGVVGADGTLQCPVADASGELYTSVAATCRVYENEWVFNIADFVGLLSTLENNGAYNIKLRFYPL
;
A
#
# COMPACT_ATOMS: atom_id res chain seq x y z
N MET A 1 37.06 22.67 54.63
CA MET A 1 35.91 23.50 54.18
C MET A 1 36.31 24.27 52.91
N LYS A 2 35.39 24.36 51.94
CA LYS A 2 35.51 24.84 50.53
C LYS A 2 35.97 23.74 49.55
N LYS A 3 35.06 22.88 49.05
CA LYS A 3 34.06 23.04 47.96
C LYS A 3 34.73 23.26 46.59
N ILE A 4 34.77 22.24 45.72
CA ILE A 4 33.77 21.89 44.67
C ILE A 4 33.76 22.94 43.54
N TYR A 5 33.67 22.45 42.29
CA TYR A 5 33.50 23.14 40.99
C TYR A 5 34.74 23.20 40.08
N LYS A 6 35.07 22.07 39.42
CA LYS A 6 35.64 22.05 38.05
C LYS A 6 35.30 20.71 37.36
N THR A 7 34.01 20.45 37.15
CA THR A 7 33.52 19.34 36.32
C THR A 7 32.24 19.79 35.63
N ALA A 8 32.37 20.63 34.61
CA ALA A 8 31.22 21.05 33.78
C ALA A 8 31.65 21.58 32.40
N ALA A 9 32.69 21.00 31.78
CA ALA A 9 33.17 21.47 30.48
C ALA A 9 33.55 20.34 29.50
N LEU A 10 33.08 19.10 29.73
CA LEU A 10 33.34 17.97 28.81
C LEU A 10 32.07 17.21 28.37
N ALA A 11 30.88 17.63 28.81
CA ALA A 11 29.62 16.96 28.48
C ALA A 11 28.81 17.65 27.36
N ALA A 12 29.27 18.79 26.85
CA ALA A 12 28.54 19.59 25.86
C ALA A 12 29.08 19.49 24.41
N LEU A 13 30.13 18.68 24.17
CA LEU A 13 30.72 18.51 22.83
C LEU A 13 30.52 17.11 22.22
N ALA A 14 29.88 16.18 22.94
CA ALA A 14 29.62 14.82 22.47
C ALA A 14 28.16 14.59 22.01
N ALA A 15 27.28 15.57 22.19
CA ALA A 15 25.86 15.48 21.83
C ALA A 15 25.50 16.23 20.52
N ALA A 16 26.50 16.72 19.79
CA ALA A 16 26.33 17.43 18.51
C ALA A 16 27.08 16.73 17.36
N ALA A 17 27.33 15.43 17.48
CA ALA A 17 27.69 14.58 16.36
C ALA A 17 26.39 14.12 15.67
N LEU A 18 25.82 15.07 14.91
CA LEU A 18 25.16 14.85 13.64
C LEU A 18 24.62 13.43 13.45
N SER A 19 23.36 13.27 13.84
CA SER A 19 22.40 12.37 13.20
C SER A 19 22.37 12.67 11.70
N PHE A 20 23.37 12.17 10.97
CA PHE A 20 23.22 11.91 9.55
C PHE A 20 22.35 10.67 9.45
N SER A 21 21.10 10.85 9.02
CA SER A 21 20.36 9.80 8.33
C SER A 21 21.24 9.36 7.17
N ALA A 22 21.99 8.29 7.36
CA ALA A 22 22.68 7.65 6.26
C ALA A 22 21.58 7.02 5.40
N TYR A 23 21.13 7.74 4.37
CA TYR A 23 20.47 7.11 3.24
C TYR A 23 21.44 6.07 2.70
N ALA A 24 21.16 4.81 3.00
CA ALA A 24 22.03 3.71 2.67
C ALA A 24 22.08 3.56 1.16
N ALA A 25 23.17 3.99 0.54
CA ALA A 25 23.50 3.56 -0.81
C ALA A 25 23.54 2.01 -0.83
N LYS A 26 22.83 1.40 -1.80
CA LYS A 26 22.62 -0.05 -1.95
C LYS A 26 23.94 -0.83 -1.72
N PRO A 27 24.04 -1.77 -0.75
CA PRO A 27 25.31 -2.46 -0.46
C PRO A 27 25.63 -3.53 -1.50
N VAL A 28 26.79 -3.46 -2.18
CA VAL A 28 27.17 -4.36 -3.30
C VAL A 28 28.39 -5.24 -2.98
N ASP A 29 28.54 -6.40 -3.64
CA ASP A 29 29.75 -7.24 -3.58
C ASP A 29 30.91 -6.68 -4.43
N SER A 30 32.05 -7.38 -4.47
CA SER A 30 33.25 -6.97 -5.23
C SER A 30 33.05 -6.86 -6.75
N SER A 31 31.88 -7.23 -7.27
CA SER A 31 31.44 -7.08 -8.66
C SER A 31 30.29 -6.07 -8.84
N GLY A 32 29.85 -5.38 -7.77
CA GLY A 32 28.73 -4.45 -7.85
C GLY A 32 27.36 -5.09 -7.63
N VAL A 33 27.29 -6.33 -7.13
CA VAL A 33 26.04 -7.08 -6.95
C VAL A 33 25.80 -7.31 -5.45
N PRO A 34 24.75 -6.79 -4.81
CA PRO A 34 24.29 -7.35 -3.52
C PRO A 34 23.85 -8.81 -3.79
N PHE A 35 23.43 -9.62 -2.81
CA PHE A 35 22.58 -10.81 -3.05
C PHE A 35 23.24 -12.20 -3.26
N GLY A 36 23.20 -13.05 -2.22
CA GLY A 36 23.31 -14.51 -2.38
C GLY A 36 22.02 -15.16 -2.91
N ASN A 37 20.89 -14.84 -2.30
CA ASN A 37 19.59 -15.49 -2.54
C ASN A 37 18.57 -14.60 -3.29
N GLY A 38 19.03 -13.46 -3.82
CA GLY A 38 18.20 -12.45 -4.46
C GLY A 38 17.47 -11.49 -3.53
N TYR A 39 17.64 -11.57 -2.20
CA TYR A 39 17.22 -10.51 -1.26
C TYR A 39 18.32 -9.54 -0.76
N PRO A 40 18.05 -8.22 -0.65
CA PRO A 40 19.05 -7.28 -0.18
C PRO A 40 19.44 -7.62 1.26
N SER A 41 20.66 -7.22 1.65
CA SER A 41 21.03 -7.25 3.07
C SER A 41 20.48 -6.00 3.75
N GLY A 42 19.96 -6.15 4.97
CA GLY A 42 19.47 -5.01 5.77
C GLY A 42 18.21 -5.34 6.57
N PRO A 43 17.76 -4.40 7.42
CA PRO A 43 16.46 -4.47 8.09
C PRO A 43 15.33 -4.59 7.06
N HIS A 44 14.35 -5.45 7.33
CA HIS A 44 13.20 -5.65 6.47
C HIS A 44 12.05 -6.33 7.23
N PHE A 45 10.84 -6.12 6.76
CA PHE A 45 9.68 -6.92 7.14
C PHE A 45 9.55 -8.12 6.21
N ASN A 46 9.20 -9.29 6.75
CA ASN A 46 8.97 -10.49 5.95
C ASN A 46 7.47 -10.78 5.96
N LEU A 47 6.87 -10.97 4.79
CA LEU A 47 5.55 -11.57 4.64
C LEU A 47 5.72 -12.95 4.00
N ASN A 48 5.14 -13.97 4.60
CA ASN A 48 5.13 -15.33 4.05
C ASN A 48 3.72 -15.70 3.62
N ILE A 49 3.52 -15.91 2.33
CA ILE A 49 2.27 -16.41 1.79
C ILE A 49 2.44 -17.91 1.58
N LEU A 50 1.71 -18.71 2.34
CA LEU A 50 1.84 -20.16 2.40
C LEU A 50 0.63 -20.82 1.77
N ALA A 51 0.88 -21.81 0.92
CA ALA A 51 -0.19 -22.62 0.37
C ALA A 51 -0.80 -23.53 1.44
N LYS A 52 -2.13 -23.55 1.50
CA LYS A 52 -2.94 -24.49 2.27
C LYS A 52 -3.62 -25.53 1.38
N ASN A 53 -3.89 -26.70 1.95
CA ASN A 53 -4.75 -27.73 1.37
C ASN A 53 -6.21 -27.52 1.80
N ALA A 54 -7.15 -28.24 1.17
CA ALA A 54 -8.58 -28.13 1.47
C ALA A 54 -8.95 -28.45 2.93
N ASP A 55 -8.20 -29.36 3.58
CA ASP A 55 -8.44 -29.74 4.97
C ASP A 55 -7.75 -28.81 5.99
N PHE A 56 -7.11 -27.72 5.53
CA PHE A 56 -6.43 -26.79 6.42
C PHE A 56 -7.43 -25.94 7.17
N THR A 57 -7.37 -26.00 8.50
CA THR A 57 -8.09 -25.06 9.37
C THR A 57 -7.20 -23.86 9.67
N CYS A 58 -7.72 -22.67 9.40
CA CYS A 58 -7.05 -21.42 9.73
C CYS A 58 -6.80 -21.32 11.24
N PRO A 59 -5.58 -20.91 11.66
CA PRO A 59 -5.30 -20.69 13.08
C PRO A 59 -6.26 -19.65 13.67
N GLU A 60 -6.56 -19.77 14.96
CA GLU A 60 -7.23 -18.69 15.70
C GLU A 60 -6.26 -17.55 16.00
N ALA A 61 -6.81 -16.36 16.27
CA ALA A 61 -6.04 -15.20 16.70
C ALA A 61 -5.27 -15.52 17.99
N SER A 62 -3.98 -15.20 18.02
CA SER A 62 -3.18 -15.26 19.24
C SER A 62 -3.28 -13.96 20.04
N TYR A 63 -3.32 -14.08 21.36
CA TYR A 63 -3.30 -12.95 22.29
C TYR A 63 -2.20 -13.15 23.33
N ASP A 64 -1.64 -12.05 23.81
CA ASP A 64 -0.65 -12.06 24.88
C ASP A 64 -1.28 -12.18 26.28
N GLU A 65 -0.47 -12.11 27.34
CA GLU A 65 -0.93 -12.21 28.73
C GLU A 65 -1.82 -11.04 29.17
N LEU A 66 -1.83 -9.94 28.42
CA LEU A 66 -2.64 -8.74 28.67
C LEU A 66 -3.94 -8.72 27.85
N GLY A 67 -4.12 -9.69 26.95
CA GLY A 67 -5.27 -9.78 26.05
C GLY A 67 -5.12 -8.94 24.78
N GLU A 68 -3.90 -8.47 24.48
CA GLU A 68 -3.60 -7.76 23.23
C GLU A 68 -3.33 -8.78 22.12
N GLN A 69 -3.86 -8.53 20.92
CA GLN A 69 -3.68 -9.43 19.78
C GLN A 69 -2.20 -9.43 19.35
N VAL A 70 -1.62 -10.62 19.27
CA VAL A 70 -0.29 -10.85 18.72
C VAL A 70 -0.43 -11.12 17.23
N TYR A 71 0.09 -10.21 16.42
CA TYR A 71 0.02 -10.31 14.97
C TYR A 71 1.15 -11.17 14.40
N GLY A 72 0.81 -11.93 13.36
CA GLY A 72 1.76 -12.72 12.60
C GLY A 72 2.19 -12.03 11.31
N ASN A 73 3.01 -12.75 10.55
CA ASN A 73 3.50 -12.31 9.24
C ASN A 73 3.25 -13.37 8.14
N VAL A 74 2.20 -14.17 8.32
CA VAL A 74 1.86 -15.31 7.49
C VAL A 74 0.44 -15.16 6.97
N ILE A 75 0.25 -15.32 5.67
CA ILE A 75 -1.07 -15.44 5.02
C ILE A 75 -1.17 -16.83 4.41
N TYR A 76 -2.31 -17.49 4.58
CA TYR A 76 -2.60 -18.80 4.02
C TYR A 76 -3.50 -18.66 2.81
N ILE A 77 -3.04 -19.17 1.66
CA ILE A 77 -3.76 -19.14 0.39
C ILE A 77 -3.98 -20.54 -0.15
N PRO A 78 -4.98 -20.78 -0.99
CA PRO A 78 -5.10 -22.03 -1.74
C PRO A 78 -3.84 -22.30 -2.57
N ARG A 79 -3.45 -23.57 -2.63
CA ARG A 79 -2.28 -24.00 -3.41
C ARG A 79 -2.47 -23.85 -4.92
N GLU A 80 -3.69 -24.08 -5.38
CA GLU A 80 -4.10 -23.89 -6.76
C GLU A 80 -5.33 -23.00 -6.72
N GLN A 81 -5.36 -22.02 -7.61
CA GLN A 81 -6.50 -21.12 -7.73
C GLN A 81 -7.75 -21.93 -8.14
N GLY A 82 -8.84 -21.70 -7.40
CA GLY A 82 -10.15 -22.25 -7.72
C GLY A 82 -10.92 -21.34 -8.69
N SER A 83 -12.23 -21.26 -8.52
CA SER A 83 -13.07 -20.26 -9.21
C SER A 83 -12.88 -18.85 -8.66
N ASP A 84 -12.49 -18.75 -7.40
CA ASP A 84 -12.50 -17.49 -6.65
C ASP A 84 -11.11 -16.86 -6.68
N PRO A 85 -11.01 -15.53 -6.84
CA PRO A 85 -9.73 -14.84 -6.83
C PRO A 85 -9.10 -14.90 -5.44
N ILE A 86 -7.79 -15.09 -5.37
CA ILE A 86 -7.04 -14.95 -4.11
C ILE A 86 -6.72 -13.47 -3.96
N SER A 87 -7.31 -12.82 -2.96
CA SER A 87 -7.12 -11.39 -2.70
C SER A 87 -6.41 -11.16 -1.36
N ILE A 88 -5.51 -10.18 -1.35
CA ILE A 88 -4.83 -9.69 -0.15
C ILE A 88 -4.95 -8.18 -0.13
N LEU A 89 -5.69 -7.62 0.83
CA LEU A 89 -5.78 -6.20 1.07
C LEU A 89 -4.59 -5.75 1.94
N MET A 90 -3.75 -4.88 1.39
CA MET A 90 -2.66 -4.26 2.13
C MET A 90 -3.05 -2.82 2.47
N GLU A 91 -2.99 -2.47 3.74
CA GLU A 91 -3.45 -1.17 4.25
C GLU A 91 -2.29 -0.40 4.90
N SER A 92 -2.20 0.89 4.60
CA SER A 92 -1.32 1.85 5.27
C SER A 92 -1.77 3.28 4.92
N GLY A 93 -1.02 4.30 5.31
CA GLY A 93 -1.38 5.69 5.03
C GLY A 93 -0.54 6.72 5.77
N SER A 94 -0.66 8.01 5.40
CA SER A 94 0.12 9.09 6.00
C SER A 94 -0.38 9.55 7.38
N LYS A 95 -1.63 9.25 7.76
CA LYS A 95 -2.21 9.71 9.03
C LYS A 95 -3.12 8.66 9.69
N GLY A 96 -3.54 8.96 10.92
CA GLY A 96 -4.63 8.28 11.62
C GLY A 96 -4.38 6.82 12.05
N PRO A 97 -5.39 6.17 12.68
CA PRO A 97 -5.26 4.82 13.22
C PRO A 97 -5.21 3.73 12.15
N LYS A 98 -5.82 3.93 10.96
CA LYS A 98 -5.70 2.97 9.84
C LYS A 98 -4.35 3.08 9.10
N GLY A 99 -3.65 4.22 9.19
CA GLY A 99 -2.31 4.43 8.60
C GLY A 99 -1.18 3.73 9.35
N ALA A 100 -1.49 3.02 10.45
CA ALA A 100 -0.53 2.23 11.21
C ALA A 100 0.70 3.04 11.69
N THR A 101 0.52 4.34 11.94
CA THR A 101 1.60 5.32 12.23
C THR A 101 2.42 5.01 13.49
N ASP A 102 1.84 4.30 14.46
CA ASP A 102 2.51 3.86 15.70
C ASP A 102 3.01 2.40 15.66
N THR A 103 2.85 1.72 14.52
CA THR A 103 3.13 0.29 14.40
C THR A 103 4.56 0.10 13.92
N ALA A 104 5.41 -0.51 14.75
CA ALA A 104 6.81 -0.76 14.39
C ALA A 104 7.01 -2.03 13.54
N GLU A 105 5.96 -2.81 13.32
CA GLU A 105 6.03 -4.14 12.71
C GLU A 105 4.88 -4.35 11.71
N LEU A 106 5.12 -5.20 10.70
CA LEU A 106 4.08 -5.69 9.79
C LEU A 106 3.08 -6.55 10.58
N GLN A 107 1.80 -6.26 10.42
CA GLN A 107 0.72 -6.97 11.11
C GLN A 107 -0.22 -7.61 10.10
N VAL A 108 -0.29 -8.95 10.06
CA VAL A 108 -1.36 -9.63 9.32
C VAL A 108 -2.61 -9.65 10.18
N THR A 109 -3.63 -8.91 9.74
CA THR A 109 -4.91 -8.72 10.46
C THR A 109 -5.93 -9.79 10.09
N ASP A 110 -5.89 -10.28 8.86
CA ASP A 110 -6.57 -11.49 8.42
C ASP A 110 -5.57 -12.37 7.66
N TRP A 111 -5.25 -13.52 8.25
CA TRP A 111 -4.21 -14.43 7.75
C TRP A 111 -4.75 -15.52 6.84
N CYS A 112 -6.02 -15.50 6.47
CA CYS A 112 -6.59 -16.57 5.65
C CYS A 112 -7.45 -16.04 4.52
N THR A 113 -7.02 -16.30 3.28
CA THR A 113 -7.93 -16.17 2.15
C THR A 113 -8.84 -17.38 2.11
N GLU A 114 -10.11 -17.19 1.78
CA GLU A 114 -10.95 -18.33 1.47
C GLU A 114 -10.60 -18.86 0.08
N SER A 115 -10.55 -20.19 -0.03
CA SER A 115 -11.16 -20.84 -1.18
C SER A 115 -11.68 -22.17 -0.67
N PHE A 116 -12.72 -22.65 -1.33
CA PHE A 116 -13.67 -23.68 -0.90
C PHE A 116 -14.82 -23.05 -0.10
N PRO A 117 -15.98 -22.78 -0.76
CA PRO A 117 -17.10 -22.10 -0.12
C PRO A 117 -17.59 -22.91 1.08
N ASN A 118 -17.24 -22.46 2.28
CA ASN A 118 -18.02 -22.76 3.47
C ASN A 118 -18.87 -21.52 3.76
N ALA A 119 -20.03 -21.52 3.10
CA ALA A 119 -21.09 -20.51 3.19
C ALA A 119 -21.75 -20.42 4.59
N THR A 120 -20.97 -20.37 5.67
CA THR A 120 -21.48 -20.34 7.04
C THR A 120 -21.02 -19.14 7.85
N ASN A 121 -20.01 -18.40 7.38
CA ASN A 121 -19.43 -17.30 8.14
C ASN A 121 -19.26 -16.12 7.17
N ASP A 122 -19.98 -15.02 7.34
CA ASP A 122 -19.90 -13.82 6.51
C ASP A 122 -18.56 -13.04 6.68
N GLN A 123 -17.42 -13.73 6.75
CA GLN A 123 -16.08 -13.16 6.78
C GLN A 123 -15.59 -13.05 5.33
N GLY A 124 -15.16 -11.86 4.92
CA GLY A 124 -14.77 -11.60 3.54
C GLY A 124 -13.69 -12.56 3.01
N ASP A 125 -13.72 -12.85 1.72
CA ASP A 125 -12.92 -13.92 1.10
C ASP A 125 -11.40 -13.63 1.03
N GLY A 126 -10.97 -12.42 1.39
CA GLY A 126 -9.61 -11.92 1.24
C GLY A 126 -8.83 -11.79 2.56
N ALA A 127 -7.53 -12.02 2.50
CA ALA A 127 -6.62 -11.77 3.61
C ALA A 127 -6.32 -10.27 3.72
N SER A 128 -5.85 -9.80 4.87
CA SER A 128 -5.49 -8.41 5.08
C SER A 128 -4.24 -8.24 5.94
N LEU A 129 -3.48 -7.19 5.67
CA LEU A 129 -2.32 -6.82 6.46
C LEU A 129 -2.13 -5.31 6.51
N ARG A 130 -1.47 -4.86 7.59
CA ARG A 130 -1.03 -3.49 7.76
C ARG A 130 0.48 -3.41 7.69
N LEU A 131 0.97 -2.47 6.88
CA LEU A 131 2.38 -2.17 6.78
C LEU A 131 2.70 -0.88 7.57
N PRO A 132 3.79 -0.83 8.34
CA PRO A 132 4.23 0.40 8.99
C PRO A 132 4.38 1.55 8.00
N ALA A 133 3.94 2.74 8.38
CA ALA A 133 4.11 3.93 7.56
C ALA A 133 5.59 4.19 7.27
N ASN A 134 5.91 4.53 6.02
CA ASN A 134 7.25 4.97 5.62
C ASN A 134 7.13 6.03 4.51
N SER A 135 7.56 7.25 4.80
CA SER A 135 7.47 8.38 3.87
C SER A 135 8.30 8.22 2.60
N ASN A 136 9.32 7.36 2.57
CA ASN A 136 10.09 7.02 1.37
C ASN A 136 9.62 5.71 0.74
N GLY A 137 8.62 5.04 1.31
CA GLY A 137 8.14 3.74 0.88
C GLY A 137 9.10 2.58 1.17
N TYR A 138 8.96 1.52 0.37
CA TYR A 138 9.72 0.29 0.53
C TYR A 138 10.22 -0.23 -0.80
N ALA A 139 11.46 -0.75 -0.82
CA ALA A 139 11.85 -1.67 -1.88
C ALA A 139 11.28 -3.06 -1.58
N VAL A 140 10.50 -3.60 -2.52
CA VAL A 140 9.78 -4.86 -2.32
C VAL A 140 10.40 -5.95 -3.19
N TYR A 141 10.81 -7.04 -2.55
CA TYR A 141 11.36 -8.19 -3.26
C TYR A 141 10.52 -9.42 -2.97
N ALA A 142 10.24 -10.21 -4.00
CA ALA A 142 9.44 -11.42 -3.87
C ALA A 142 10.08 -12.63 -4.53
N ARG A 143 9.80 -13.82 -3.98
CA ARG A 143 10.23 -15.07 -4.61
C ARG A 143 9.37 -16.26 -4.21
N VAL A 144 9.29 -17.24 -5.10
CA VAL A 144 8.67 -18.55 -4.82
C VAL A 144 9.71 -19.54 -4.31
N THR A 145 9.40 -20.22 -3.21
CA THR A 145 10.21 -21.27 -2.56
C THR A 145 9.39 -22.56 -2.34
N GLY A 146 9.91 -23.55 -1.61
CA GLY A 146 9.19 -24.81 -1.27
C GLY A 146 9.66 -26.02 -2.07
N LYS A 147 8.80 -27.01 -2.34
CA LYS A 147 9.05 -28.14 -3.28
C LYS A 147 8.45 -27.82 -4.67
N PRO A 148 9.07 -28.20 -5.81
CA PRO A 148 8.43 -28.01 -7.12
C PRO A 148 7.17 -28.87 -7.24
N SER A 149 6.22 -28.43 -8.08
CA SER A 149 5.14 -29.28 -8.59
C SER A 149 5.70 -30.46 -9.38
N GLU A 150 4.90 -31.52 -9.56
CA GLU A 150 5.32 -32.72 -10.29
C GLU A 150 5.72 -32.40 -11.75
N ASP A 151 5.04 -31.43 -12.35
CA ASP A 151 5.27 -30.97 -13.72
C ASP A 151 6.41 -29.95 -13.85
N GLY A 152 6.97 -29.49 -12.73
CA GLY A 152 8.12 -28.57 -12.69
C GLY A 152 7.81 -27.11 -13.00
N SER A 153 6.65 -26.78 -13.56
CA SER A 153 6.15 -25.40 -13.74
C SER A 153 5.38 -24.97 -12.50
N THR A 154 6.07 -24.28 -11.58
CA THR A 154 5.43 -23.68 -10.40
C THR A 154 5.59 -22.16 -10.48
N SER A 155 4.48 -21.43 -10.44
CA SER A 155 4.46 -19.97 -10.52
C SER A 155 3.40 -19.36 -9.61
N ALA A 156 3.59 -18.09 -9.29
CA ALA A 156 2.57 -17.24 -8.71
C ALA A 156 2.61 -15.88 -9.42
N SER A 157 1.47 -15.40 -9.90
CA SER A 157 1.34 -14.07 -10.49
C SER A 157 0.65 -13.15 -9.50
N MET A 158 1.14 -11.92 -9.37
CA MET A 158 0.56 -10.89 -8.51
C MET A 158 0.29 -9.64 -9.33
N SER A 159 -0.87 -9.02 -9.14
CA SER A 159 -1.22 -7.71 -9.68
C SER A 159 -1.77 -6.84 -8.54
N SER A 160 -1.74 -5.53 -8.73
CA SER A 160 -2.11 -4.56 -7.71
C SER A 160 -3.12 -3.56 -8.26
N GLU A 161 -4.14 -3.26 -7.45
CA GLU A 161 -5.20 -2.31 -7.75
C GLU A 161 -5.50 -1.49 -6.49
N LEU A 162 -5.89 -0.22 -6.66
CA LEU A 162 -6.38 0.58 -5.55
C LEU A 162 -7.79 0.13 -5.16
N SER A 163 -7.97 -0.26 -3.90
CA SER A 163 -9.29 -0.60 -3.36
C SER A 163 -10.02 0.62 -2.82
N TYR A 164 -9.32 1.49 -2.11
CA TYR A 164 -9.85 2.73 -1.54
C TYR A 164 -8.70 3.71 -1.27
N VAL A 165 -9.02 5.00 -1.31
CA VAL A 165 -8.09 6.11 -1.05
C VAL A 165 -8.89 7.18 -0.31
N GLU A 166 -8.65 7.33 0.98
CA GLU A 166 -9.47 8.15 1.88
C GLU A 166 -8.64 9.23 2.60
N ASP A 167 -9.28 10.32 2.99
CA ASP A 167 -8.71 11.27 3.96
C ASP A 167 -8.95 10.86 5.43
N GLU A 168 -8.44 11.65 6.37
CA GLU A 168 -8.61 11.39 7.81
C GLU A 168 -10.07 11.44 8.32
N SER A 169 -10.97 12.07 7.56
CA SER A 169 -12.40 12.14 7.85
C SER A 169 -13.18 10.96 7.24
N GLY A 170 -12.53 10.14 6.41
CA GLY A 170 -13.14 9.03 5.68
C GLY A 170 -13.78 9.43 4.36
N ASN A 171 -13.47 10.62 3.82
CA ASN A 171 -13.91 10.97 2.48
C ASN A 171 -13.13 10.18 1.45
N ASP A 172 -13.83 9.59 0.48
CA ASP A 172 -13.20 9.12 -0.74
C ASP A 172 -12.55 10.29 -1.47
N LEU A 173 -11.24 10.18 -1.72
CA LEU A 173 -10.53 11.19 -2.48
C LEU A 173 -10.84 11.04 -3.96
N VAL A 174 -11.10 12.18 -4.60
CA VAL A 174 -11.30 12.19 -6.06
C VAL A 174 -9.97 11.88 -6.71
N MET A 175 -9.90 10.72 -7.37
CA MET A 175 -8.73 10.29 -8.14
C MET A 175 -8.92 10.66 -9.60
N LEU A 176 -8.04 11.51 -10.12
CA LEU A 176 -7.96 11.80 -11.54
C LEU A 176 -6.71 11.13 -12.09
N GLY A 177 -6.87 9.84 -12.38
CA GLY A 177 -5.85 9.10 -13.11
C GLY A 177 -5.80 9.52 -14.58
N MET A 178 -4.64 9.34 -15.22
CA MET A 178 -4.59 9.25 -16.68
C MET A 178 -5.42 8.03 -17.09
N VAL A 179 -6.49 8.26 -17.85
CA VAL A 179 -7.34 7.20 -18.41
C VAL A 179 -6.54 6.45 -19.45
N ASP A 180 -5.86 5.40 -19.00
CA ASP A 180 -5.51 4.26 -19.81
C ASP A 180 -6.81 3.54 -20.24
N LYS A 181 -6.76 2.87 -21.38
CA LYS A 181 -7.92 2.23 -22.05
C LYS A 181 -8.65 1.16 -21.21
N ASP A 182 -8.09 0.72 -20.08
CA ASP A 182 -8.64 -0.36 -19.25
C ASP A 182 -9.16 0.07 -17.87
N GLY A 183 -9.01 1.34 -17.46
CA GLY A 183 -9.48 1.85 -16.15
C GLY A 183 -8.40 2.62 -15.37
N VAL A 184 -8.76 3.18 -14.22
CA VAL A 184 -7.82 3.98 -13.38
C VAL A 184 -6.78 3.05 -12.74
N SER A 185 -5.63 2.87 -13.39
CA SER A 185 -4.42 2.38 -12.72
C SER A 185 -3.17 2.80 -13.47
N THR A 186 -2.29 3.53 -12.78
CA THR A 186 -1.01 4.05 -13.29
C THR A 186 0.13 3.53 -12.43
N PHE A 187 0.03 2.26 -12.02
CA PHE A 187 1.14 1.57 -11.39
C PHE A 187 2.28 1.47 -12.40
N SER A 188 3.52 1.54 -11.92
CA SER A 188 4.68 1.35 -12.80
C SER A 188 4.76 -0.08 -13.37
N SER A 189 3.97 -1.02 -12.83
CA SER A 189 3.82 -2.40 -13.29
C SER A 189 2.40 -2.93 -13.04
N ASP A 190 1.76 -3.50 -14.06
CA ASP A 190 0.39 -4.06 -13.97
C ASP A 190 0.35 -5.44 -13.26
N GLY A 191 1.50 -6.10 -13.17
CA GLY A 191 1.64 -7.38 -12.48
C GLY A 191 3.02 -8.01 -12.67
N GLU A 192 3.33 -9.01 -11.85
CA GLU A 192 4.58 -9.77 -11.93
C GLU A 192 4.32 -11.27 -11.76
N THR A 193 4.91 -12.10 -12.63
CA THR A 193 4.88 -13.56 -12.51
C THR A 193 6.18 -14.10 -11.92
N LEU A 194 6.09 -14.56 -10.68
CA LEU A 194 7.18 -15.21 -9.96
C LEU A 194 7.24 -16.69 -10.32
N THR A 195 8.30 -17.09 -11.01
CA THR A 195 8.59 -18.50 -11.28
C THR A 195 9.53 -19.10 -10.24
N ARG A 196 9.29 -20.36 -9.87
CA ARG A 196 10.13 -21.08 -8.90
C ARG A 196 11.52 -21.40 -9.43
N THR A 197 11.63 -21.77 -10.70
CA THR A 197 12.86 -22.22 -11.35
C THR A 197 13.14 -21.39 -12.60
N SER A 198 14.41 -21.22 -12.95
CA SER A 198 14.84 -20.60 -14.21
C SER A 198 14.78 -21.61 -15.36
N ASP A 199 14.40 -21.16 -16.55
CA ASP A 199 14.34 -21.99 -17.76
C ASP A 199 15.74 -22.30 -18.36
N ASP A 200 16.79 -21.67 -17.83
CA ASP A 200 18.17 -21.67 -18.35
C ASP A 200 18.94 -23.00 -18.17
N GLY A 201 18.26 -24.09 -17.82
CA GLY A 201 18.78 -25.46 -17.84
C GLY A 201 19.87 -25.82 -16.81
N LYS A 202 20.31 -24.88 -15.96
CA LYS A 202 21.34 -25.12 -14.92
C LYS A 202 20.73 -25.37 -13.54
N GLY A 203 20.10 -26.54 -13.39
CA GLY A 203 19.63 -27.08 -12.12
C GLY A 203 18.27 -26.56 -11.66
N LYS A 204 17.51 -27.40 -10.94
CA LYS A 204 16.20 -27.09 -10.34
C LYS A 204 16.31 -26.20 -9.08
N GLY A 205 17.28 -25.28 -9.09
CA GLY A 205 17.50 -24.34 -7.99
C GLY A 205 16.35 -23.35 -7.87
N VAL A 206 16.10 -22.88 -6.66
CA VAL A 206 15.11 -21.82 -6.42
C VAL A 206 15.59 -20.53 -7.09
N LYS A 207 14.72 -19.90 -7.88
CA LYS A 207 14.98 -18.61 -8.54
C LYS A 207 15.32 -17.56 -7.48
N LYS A 208 16.24 -16.66 -7.81
CA LYS A 208 16.53 -15.49 -6.98
C LYS A 208 15.27 -14.63 -6.87
N ALA A 209 15.17 -13.84 -5.79
CA ALA A 209 14.07 -12.90 -5.66
C ALA A 209 14.06 -11.86 -6.79
N THR A 210 12.86 -11.49 -7.18
CA THR A 210 12.56 -10.45 -8.17
C THR A 210 12.24 -9.16 -7.42
N ASP A 211 12.68 -8.02 -7.96
CA ASP A 211 12.25 -6.70 -7.51
C ASP A 211 10.82 -6.47 -8.03
N ILE A 212 9.88 -6.29 -7.11
CA ILE A 212 8.46 -6.05 -7.42
C ILE A 212 8.00 -4.70 -6.88
N SER A 213 8.94 -3.79 -6.57
CA SER A 213 8.63 -2.47 -6.02
C SER A 213 7.64 -1.70 -6.90
N GLY A 214 7.71 -1.92 -8.21
CA GLY A 214 6.84 -1.26 -9.17
C GLY A 214 5.33 -1.55 -9.03
N LEU A 215 4.95 -2.66 -8.36
CA LEU A 215 3.54 -2.95 -8.02
C LEU A 215 2.98 -2.00 -6.94
N PHE A 216 3.84 -1.22 -6.31
CA PHE A 216 3.51 -0.28 -5.23
C PHE A 216 3.89 1.16 -5.59
N GLU A 217 4.41 1.40 -6.79
CA GLU A 217 4.72 2.74 -7.29
C GLU A 217 3.58 3.22 -8.18
N TRP A 218 2.94 4.32 -7.80
CA TRP A 218 1.75 4.87 -8.45
C TRP A 218 2.01 6.28 -8.99
N SER A 219 1.40 6.64 -10.12
CA SER A 219 1.56 7.96 -10.75
C SER A 219 0.24 8.57 -11.20
N GLY A 220 -0.25 9.61 -10.57
CA GLY A 220 -1.52 10.22 -10.98
C GLY A 220 -1.85 11.45 -10.17
N GLU A 221 -3.08 11.94 -10.30
CA GLU A 221 -3.57 13.08 -9.53
C GLU A 221 -4.54 12.61 -8.45
N VAL A 222 -4.31 13.06 -7.23
CA VAL A 222 -5.24 12.91 -6.10
C VAL A 222 -5.78 14.30 -5.78
N CYS A 223 -7.06 14.41 -5.41
CA CYS A 223 -7.71 15.68 -5.10
C CYS A 223 -8.44 15.62 -3.76
N TYR A 224 -8.04 16.49 -2.84
CA TYR A 224 -8.72 16.70 -1.57
C TYR A 224 -9.86 17.70 -1.74
N VAL A 225 -11.05 17.34 -1.28
CA VAL A 225 -12.27 18.16 -1.38
C VAL A 225 -12.57 18.95 -0.09
N GLN A 226 -11.78 18.75 0.96
CA GLN A 226 -11.87 19.48 2.23
C GLN A 226 -10.71 20.47 2.41
N ALA A 227 -10.93 21.50 3.25
CA ALA A 227 -10.05 22.68 3.34
C ALA A 227 -8.77 22.51 4.19
N ASP A 228 -8.56 21.37 4.86
CA ASP A 228 -7.39 21.15 5.73
C ASP A 228 -6.22 20.47 4.98
N THR A 229 -5.69 21.18 3.97
CA THR A 229 -4.73 20.63 2.98
C THR A 229 -3.30 21.19 3.11
N ASP A 230 -3.01 21.92 4.19
CA ASP A 230 -1.74 22.63 4.33
C ASP A 230 -0.51 21.70 4.31
N ALA A 231 -0.61 20.46 4.82
CA ALA A 231 0.49 19.49 4.75
C ALA A 231 0.54 18.73 3.40
N TYR A 232 -0.60 18.60 2.73
CA TYR A 232 -0.74 17.83 1.48
C TYR A 232 -0.14 18.57 0.28
N CYS A 233 -0.32 19.89 0.26
CA CYS A 233 0.06 20.73 -0.87
C CYS A 233 1.47 21.28 -0.82
N LEU A 234 2.19 21.08 0.28
CA LEU A 234 3.56 21.55 0.40
C LEU A 234 4.52 20.42 0.02
N ASP A 235 5.50 20.74 -0.82
CA ASP A 235 6.66 19.87 -1.03
C ASP A 235 7.65 19.96 0.16
N ASP A 236 8.73 19.17 0.11
CA ASP A 236 9.79 19.19 1.13
C ASP A 236 10.45 20.57 1.31
N ALA A 237 10.35 21.45 0.32
CA ALA A 237 10.85 22.82 0.37
C ALA A 237 9.82 23.83 0.91
N GLY A 238 8.59 23.37 1.23
CA GLY A 238 7.49 24.21 1.68
C GLY A 238 6.84 25.03 0.55
N SER A 239 7.01 24.62 -0.71
CA SER A 239 6.35 25.25 -1.86
C SER A 239 5.00 24.59 -2.11
N ASN A 240 3.98 25.40 -2.41
CA ASN A 240 2.68 24.86 -2.81
C ASN A 240 2.77 24.26 -4.22
N VAL A 241 2.55 22.95 -4.32
CA VAL A 241 2.58 22.17 -5.57
C VAL A 241 1.19 21.76 -6.06
N CYS A 242 0.13 22.14 -5.34
CA CYS A 242 -1.23 21.79 -5.72
C CYS A 242 -1.82 22.73 -6.76
N THR A 243 -2.78 22.21 -7.52
CA THR A 243 -3.69 22.96 -8.38
C THR A 243 -5.11 22.91 -7.84
N THR A 244 -5.94 23.88 -8.20
CA THR A 244 -7.37 23.86 -7.85
C THR A 244 -8.17 23.28 -8.99
N LEU A 245 -9.14 22.44 -8.65
CA LEU A 245 -10.09 21.84 -9.56
C LEU A 245 -11.52 22.05 -9.06
N GLU A 246 -12.39 22.53 -9.95
CA GLU A 246 -13.80 22.74 -9.63
C GLU A 246 -14.57 21.42 -9.75
N THR A 247 -15.21 21.01 -8.67
CA THR A 247 -16.04 19.80 -8.58
C THR A 247 -17.44 20.11 -8.08
N CYS A 248 -18.36 19.20 -8.39
CA CYS A 248 -19.74 19.21 -7.91
C CYS A 248 -19.94 17.99 -7.02
N CYS A 249 -20.04 18.23 -5.72
CA CYS A 249 -20.09 17.17 -4.72
C CYS A 249 -21.48 17.04 -4.07
N ILE A 250 -21.81 15.84 -3.64
CA ILE A 250 -23.03 15.47 -2.93
C ILE A 250 -22.63 14.89 -1.58
N ASP A 251 -23.31 15.36 -0.55
CA ASP A 251 -23.29 14.86 0.83
C ASP A 251 -24.75 14.50 1.16
N SER A 252 -25.08 13.22 0.98
CA SER A 252 -26.44 12.68 1.02
C SER A 252 -26.92 12.45 2.44
N ASP A 253 -26.03 12.18 3.38
CA ASP A 253 -26.37 11.94 4.79
C ASP A 253 -26.13 13.15 5.71
N GLY A 254 -25.46 14.20 5.20
CA GLY A 254 -25.23 15.47 5.86
C GLY A 254 -24.19 15.39 6.97
N ASP A 255 -23.32 14.38 6.95
CA ASP A 255 -22.29 14.17 7.98
C ASP A 255 -21.05 15.06 7.78
N GLY A 256 -20.98 15.77 6.64
CA GLY A 256 -19.89 16.65 6.25
C GLY A 256 -18.80 15.96 5.43
N ALA A 257 -18.95 14.67 5.16
CA ALA A 257 -18.20 13.95 4.15
C ALA A 257 -18.97 13.95 2.82
N TYR A 258 -18.24 13.98 1.70
CA TYR A 258 -18.87 13.92 0.38
C TYR A 258 -18.94 12.46 -0.08
N ASP A 259 -20.15 11.94 -0.28
CA ASP A 259 -20.38 10.59 -0.82
C ASP A 259 -19.96 10.47 -2.29
N ARG A 260 -20.06 11.58 -3.03
CA ARG A 260 -19.76 11.61 -4.46
C ARG A 260 -19.33 13.00 -4.91
N CYS A 261 -18.30 13.06 -5.73
CA CYS A 261 -17.89 14.28 -6.41
C CYS A 261 -17.71 14.02 -7.91
N ASP A 262 -18.36 14.83 -8.73
CA ASP A 262 -18.23 14.82 -10.18
C ASP A 262 -17.42 16.03 -10.65
N LEU A 263 -16.72 15.91 -11.78
CA LEU A 263 -16.04 17.05 -12.38
C LEU A 263 -17.05 18.11 -12.82
N ALA A 264 -16.81 19.37 -12.48
CA ALA A 264 -17.68 20.46 -12.94
C ALA A 264 -17.73 20.53 -14.47
N SER A 265 -16.67 20.12 -15.18
CA SER A 265 -16.66 20.00 -16.66
C SER A 265 -17.69 19.03 -17.22
N ASP A 266 -18.09 18.03 -16.43
CA ASP A 266 -18.86 16.88 -16.90
C ASP A 266 -20.33 17.06 -16.57
N VAL A 267 -20.63 17.53 -15.35
CA VAL A 267 -22.02 17.73 -14.88
C VAL A 267 -22.45 19.19 -14.85
N GLY A 268 -21.51 20.13 -14.94
CA GLY A 268 -21.79 21.55 -14.81
C GLY A 268 -22.69 22.10 -15.92
N VAL A 269 -23.50 23.07 -15.55
CA VAL A 269 -24.36 23.83 -16.44
C VAL A 269 -23.84 25.26 -16.58
N VAL A 270 -23.91 25.81 -17.79
CA VAL A 270 -23.52 27.20 -18.02
C VAL A 270 -24.61 28.12 -17.47
N GLY A 271 -24.27 28.88 -16.44
CA GLY A 271 -25.12 29.87 -15.80
C GLY A 271 -25.44 31.05 -16.72
N ALA A 272 -26.36 31.91 -16.26
CA ALA A 272 -26.79 33.09 -17.01
C ALA A 272 -25.66 34.12 -17.25
N ASP A 273 -24.60 34.05 -16.45
CA ASP A 273 -23.38 34.85 -16.55
C ASP A 273 -22.30 34.23 -17.47
N GLY A 274 -22.58 33.06 -18.05
CA GLY A 274 -21.64 32.33 -18.90
C GLY A 274 -20.60 31.51 -18.13
N THR A 275 -20.70 31.42 -16.80
CA THR A 275 -19.80 30.60 -15.98
C THR A 275 -20.32 29.17 -15.83
N LEU A 276 -19.41 28.21 -15.69
CA LEU A 276 -19.76 26.82 -15.40
C LEU A 276 -20.12 26.70 -13.92
N GLN A 277 -21.30 26.17 -13.62
CA GLN A 277 -21.83 26.04 -12.26
C GLN A 277 -22.39 24.64 -12.07
N CYS A 278 -22.34 24.13 -10.84
CA CYS A 278 -22.99 22.86 -10.53
C CYS A 278 -24.50 22.96 -10.78
N PRO A 279 -25.12 21.91 -11.37
CA PRO A 279 -26.57 21.86 -11.45
C PRO A 279 -27.15 21.79 -10.03
N VAL A 280 -28.42 22.16 -9.86
CA VAL A 280 -29.05 22.18 -8.52
C VAL A 280 -29.08 20.78 -7.90
N ALA A 281 -29.32 19.76 -8.73
CA ALA A 281 -29.38 18.38 -8.31
C ALA A 281 -28.94 17.44 -9.43
N ASP A 282 -28.60 16.21 -9.07
CA ASP A 282 -28.31 15.12 -10.00
C ASP A 282 -29.57 14.51 -10.62
N ALA A 283 -29.41 13.41 -11.35
CA ALA A 283 -30.53 12.67 -11.94
C ALA A 283 -31.44 11.99 -10.92
N SER A 284 -30.96 11.76 -9.69
CA SER A 284 -31.72 11.12 -8.60
C SER A 284 -32.43 12.14 -7.69
N GLY A 285 -32.08 13.43 -7.80
CA GLY A 285 -32.65 14.54 -7.03
C GLY A 285 -31.79 14.97 -5.83
N GLU A 286 -30.58 14.43 -5.70
CA GLU A 286 -29.60 14.79 -4.66
C GLU A 286 -28.94 16.13 -4.99
N LEU A 287 -28.77 16.99 -3.98
CA LEU A 287 -28.33 18.38 -4.17
C LEU A 287 -26.81 18.46 -4.32
N TYR A 288 -26.35 19.08 -5.41
CA TYR A 288 -24.93 19.38 -5.56
C TYR A 288 -24.51 20.62 -4.77
N THR A 289 -23.29 20.55 -4.25
CA THR A 289 -22.54 21.65 -3.69
C THR A 289 -21.28 21.87 -4.54
N SER A 290 -21.01 23.13 -4.89
CA SER A 290 -19.77 23.48 -5.59
C SER A 290 -18.61 23.43 -4.62
N VAL A 291 -17.57 22.67 -4.95
CA VAL A 291 -16.39 22.47 -4.12
C VAL A 291 -15.14 22.73 -4.95
N ALA A 292 -14.20 23.48 -4.39
CA ALA A 292 -12.89 23.68 -4.99
C ALA A 292 -11.94 22.61 -4.41
N ALA A 293 -11.77 21.53 -5.15
CA ALA A 293 -10.83 20.48 -4.80
C ALA A 293 -9.38 20.95 -4.98
N THR A 294 -8.50 20.49 -4.11
CA THR A 294 -7.08 20.81 -4.14
C THR A 294 -6.31 19.55 -4.53
N CYS A 295 -5.66 19.59 -5.69
CA CYS A 295 -5.12 18.42 -6.35
C CYS A 295 -3.60 18.43 -6.41
N ARG A 296 -2.98 17.26 -6.19
CA ARG A 296 -1.54 17.04 -6.33
C ARG A 296 -1.27 15.89 -7.30
N VAL A 297 -0.32 16.11 -8.20
CA VAL A 297 0.19 15.10 -9.11
C VAL A 297 1.39 14.39 -8.49
N TYR A 298 1.40 13.07 -8.60
CA TYR A 298 2.45 12.17 -8.14
C TYR A 298 3.08 11.45 -9.33
N GLU A 299 4.40 11.22 -9.25
CA GLU A 299 5.16 10.45 -10.24
C GLU A 299 6.00 9.38 -9.53
N ASN A 300 5.70 8.10 -9.79
CA ASN A 300 6.31 6.94 -9.15
C ASN A 300 6.34 7.03 -7.61
N GLU A 301 5.26 7.57 -7.03
CA GLU A 301 5.14 7.71 -5.58
C GLU A 301 4.80 6.35 -4.95
N TRP A 302 5.30 6.12 -3.74
CA TRP A 302 4.88 4.95 -2.98
C TRP A 302 3.39 5.05 -2.67
N VAL A 303 2.61 4.06 -3.10
CA VAL A 303 1.15 4.15 -3.15
C VAL A 303 0.50 4.49 -1.81
N PHE A 304 1.09 4.07 -0.68
CA PHE A 304 0.55 4.39 0.66
C PHE A 304 0.87 5.82 1.15
N ASN A 305 1.56 6.64 0.35
CA ASN A 305 1.87 8.04 0.67
C ASN A 305 0.98 9.04 -0.08
N ILE A 306 0.10 8.58 -0.98
CA ILE A 306 -0.68 9.48 -1.85
C ILE A 306 -1.89 10.10 -1.11
N ALA A 307 -2.28 9.52 0.03
CA ALA A 307 -3.42 9.92 0.86
C ALA A 307 -3.25 9.50 2.33
N ASP A 308 -4.18 9.94 3.17
CA ASP A 308 -4.17 9.64 4.61
C ASP A 308 -4.42 8.17 4.90
N PHE A 309 -5.27 7.51 4.12
CA PHE A 309 -5.47 6.06 4.16
C PHE A 309 -5.58 5.48 2.75
N VAL A 310 -4.89 4.38 2.51
CA VAL A 310 -4.87 3.71 1.21
C VAL A 310 -4.96 2.20 1.41
N GLY A 311 -5.93 1.61 0.74
CA GLY A 311 -6.08 0.17 0.60
C GLY A 311 -5.60 -0.28 -0.77
N LEU A 312 -4.56 -1.11 -0.81
CA LEU A 312 -4.06 -1.74 -2.03
C LEU A 312 -4.52 -3.20 -2.09
N LEU A 313 -5.37 -3.53 -3.04
CA LEU A 313 -5.80 -4.90 -3.30
C LEU A 313 -4.76 -5.60 -4.17
N SER A 314 -4.12 -6.63 -3.63
CA SER A 314 -3.24 -7.52 -4.39
C SER A 314 -4.01 -8.78 -4.78
N THR A 315 -4.24 -8.95 -6.08
CA THR A 315 -4.78 -10.21 -6.63
C THR A 315 -3.64 -11.17 -6.90
N LEU A 316 -3.82 -12.43 -6.54
CA LEU A 316 -2.84 -13.48 -6.73
C LEU A 316 -3.41 -14.64 -7.53
N GLU A 317 -2.69 -15.06 -8.55
CA GLU A 317 -2.92 -16.33 -9.24
C GLU A 317 -1.85 -17.33 -8.80
N ASN A 318 -2.26 -18.39 -8.09
CA ASN A 318 -1.32 -19.40 -7.61
C ASN A 318 -1.40 -20.69 -8.43
N ASN A 319 -0.32 -21.01 -9.14
CA ASN A 319 -0.18 -22.24 -9.93
C ASN A 319 0.77 -23.21 -9.22
N GLY A 320 0.35 -23.67 -8.04
CA GLY A 320 1.04 -24.71 -7.27
C GLY A 320 2.21 -24.22 -6.41
N ALA A 321 2.40 -22.90 -6.26
CA ALA A 321 3.46 -22.34 -5.41
C ALA A 321 3.14 -22.60 -3.93
N TYR A 322 4.10 -23.20 -3.22
CA TYR A 322 3.91 -23.58 -1.81
C TYR A 322 4.20 -22.45 -0.83
N ASN A 323 5.16 -21.59 -1.18
CA ASN A 323 5.65 -20.57 -0.27
C ASN A 323 6.16 -19.40 -1.11
N ILE A 324 5.39 -18.32 -1.12
CA ILE A 324 5.77 -17.05 -1.72
C ILE A 324 6.26 -16.18 -0.57
N LYS A 325 7.49 -15.66 -0.68
CA LYS A 325 8.06 -14.77 0.33
C LYS A 325 8.14 -13.39 -0.25
N LEU A 326 7.61 -12.41 0.47
CA LEU A 326 7.78 -10.99 0.18
C LEU A 326 8.64 -10.39 1.28
N ARG A 327 9.48 -9.43 0.90
CA ARG A 327 10.27 -8.65 1.84
C ARG A 327 10.17 -7.18 1.51
N PHE A 328 9.81 -6.39 2.52
CA PHE A 328 9.68 -4.95 2.45
C PHE A 328 10.89 -4.33 3.14
N TYR A 329 11.71 -3.60 2.38
CA TYR A 329 12.89 -2.91 2.87
C TYR A 329 12.60 -1.41 2.96
N PRO A 330 12.52 -0.84 4.17
CA PRO A 330 12.38 0.61 4.36
C PRO A 330 13.43 1.41 3.56
N LEU A 331 13.03 2.48 2.89
CA LEU A 331 13.91 3.36 2.09
C LEU A 331 14.37 4.62 2.85
#